data_AF-A0A067M1S3-F1
#
_entry.id   AF-A0A067M1S3-F1
#
_cell.length_a   1.000
_cell.length_b   1.000
_cell.length_c   1.000
_cell.angle_alpha   90.00
_cell.angle_beta   90.00
_cell.angle_gamma   90.00
#
_symmetry.space_group_name_H-M   'P 1'
#
loop_
_entity.id
_entity.type
_entity.pdbx_description
1 polymer ?
#
loop_
_entity_poly.entity_id
_entity_poly.type
_entity_poly.pdbx_seq_one_letter_code
_entity_poly.pdbx_strand_id
1 'polypeptide(L)' 'IYIMQRHTGGIHLALDGWTSPLVWAFLGLVIIWVEAGKMHCAILEFIRYRANRDILPPRD' A
#
# COMPACT_ATOMS: atom_id res chain seq x y z
N ILE A 1 16.00 4.86 0.30
CA ILE A 1 16.72 4.65 1.58
C ILE A 1 17.25 5.97 2.15
N TYR A 2 18.04 6.76 1.39
CA TYR A 2 18.62 8.03 1.89
C TYR A 2 17.62 9.07 2.43
N ILE A 3 16.43 9.23 1.82
CA ILE A 3 15.41 10.18 2.27
C ILE A 3 14.89 9.85 3.68
N MET A 4 14.79 8.56 4.03
CA MET A 4 14.21 8.13 5.31
C MET A 4 15.19 8.25 6.49
N GLN A 5 16.48 8.42 6.21
CA GLN A 5 17.50 8.62 7.25
C GLN A 5 17.65 10.09 7.67
N ARG A 6 17.08 11.04 6.89
CA ARG A 6 17.29 12.47 7.10
C ARG A 6 16.32 13.09 8.12
N HIS A 7 15.23 12.39 8.44
CA HIS A 7 14.23 12.83 9.42
C HIS A 7 14.05 11.74 10.48
N THR A 8 14.49 12.02 11.70
CA THR A 8 14.28 11.14 12.86
C THR A 8 12.82 11.20 13.32
N GLY A 9 12.21 10.04 13.58
CA GLY A 9 10.83 9.94 14.06
C GLY A 9 9.74 9.93 12.97
N GLY A 10 10.12 9.84 11.70
CA GLY A 10 9.17 9.72 10.58
C GLY A 10 8.67 8.29 10.38
N ILE A 11 7.36 8.13 10.18
CA ILE A 11 6.77 6.92 9.60
C ILE A 11 6.45 7.24 8.14
N HIS A 12 6.96 6.42 7.24
CA HIS A 12 6.69 6.51 5.81
C HIS A 12 5.67 5.46 5.41
N LEU A 13 4.67 5.87 4.63
CA LEU A 13 3.68 4.98 4.05
C LEU A 13 4.03 4.70 2.59
N ALA A 14 4.20 3.44 2.25
CA ALA A 14 4.35 2.97 0.87
C ALA A 14 3.05 2.31 0.40
N LEU A 15 2.61 2.72 -0.79
CA LEU A 15 1.42 2.23 -1.48
C LEU A 15 1.88 1.58 -2.78
N ASP A 16 1.54 0.32 -3.00
CA ASP A 16 1.90 -0.39 -4.23
C ASP A 16 0.68 -1.10 -4.82
N GLY A 17 0.40 -0.83 -6.09
CA GLY A 17 -0.73 -1.41 -6.81
C GLY A 17 -0.24 -2.48 -7.77
N TRP A 18 -0.80 -3.69 -7.70
CA TRP A 18 -0.52 -4.74 -8.70
C TRP A 18 -1.80 -5.40 -9.20
N THR A 19 -1.75 -5.89 -10.44
CA THR A 19 -2.77 -6.76 -11.00
C THR A 19 -2.26 -8.19 -11.04
N SER A 20 -3.03 -9.13 -10.48
CA SER A 20 -2.68 -10.55 -10.58
C SER A 20 -3.01 -11.09 -11.98
N PRO A 21 -2.38 -12.19 -12.41
CA PRO A 21 -2.74 -12.89 -13.66
C PRO A 21 -4.20 -13.33 -13.73
N LEU A 22 -4.90 -13.37 -12.59
CA LEU A 22 -6.30 -13.77 -12.44
C LEU A 22 -7.29 -12.57 -12.47
N VAL A 23 -6.88 -11.44 -13.05
CA VAL A 23 -7.71 -10.23 -13.27
C VAL A 23 -8.20 -9.56 -11.97
N TRP A 24 -7.49 -9.74 -10.86
CA TRP A 24 -7.73 -8.98 -9.64
C TRP A 24 -6.69 -7.87 -9.49
N ALA A 25 -7.14 -6.67 -9.16
CA ALA A 25 -6.26 -5.60 -8.73
C ALA A 25 -6.13 -5.62 -7.20
N PHE A 26 -4.95 -5.32 -6.70
CA PHE A 26 -4.62 -5.26 -5.28
C PHE A 26 -3.87 -3.96 -4.97
N LEU A 27 -4.04 -3.48 -3.75
CA LEU A 27 -3.27 -2.40 -3.16
C LEU A 27 -2.59 -2.91 -1.90
N GLY A 28 -1.26 -2.97 -1.92
CA GLY A 28 -0.42 -3.23 -0.77
C GLY A 28 -0.17 -1.94 0.02
N LEU A 29 -0.30 -2.04 1.34
CA LEU A 29 -0.02 -0.96 2.29
C LEU A 29 1.13 -1.37 3.21
N VAL A 30 2.23 -0.63 3.19
CA VAL A 30 3.42 -0.93 3.99
C VAL A 30 3.85 0.31 4.75
N ILE A 31 4.10 0.17 6.05
CA ILE A 31 4.77 1.20 6.83
C ILE A 31 6.26 0.91 6.91
N ILE A 32 7.06 1.96 6.80
CA ILE A 32 8.52 1.90 6.87
C ILE A 32 8.96 3.00 7.84
N TRP A 33 9.80 2.64 8.81
CA TRP A 33 10.39 3.62 9.73
C TRP A 33 11.85 3.25 10.03
N VAL A 34 12.61 4.23 10.52
CA VAL A 34 14.00 4.02 10.92
C VAL A 34 14.15 4.33 12.41
N GLU A 35 14.66 3.37 13.17
CA GLU A 35 14.92 3.49 14.59
C GLU A 35 16.33 2.98 14.89
N ALA A 36 17.13 3.77 15.62
CA ALA A 36 18.52 3.44 15.95
C ALA A 36 19.38 2.99 14.75
N GLY A 37 19.18 3.64 13.58
CA GLY A 37 19.88 3.31 12.34
C GLY A 37 19.42 2.03 11.65
N LYS A 38 18.41 1.33 12.19
CA LYS A 38 17.79 0.15 11.59
C LYS A 38 16.50 0.54 10.89
N MET A 39 16.31 0.04 9.67
CA MET A 39 15.07 0.18 8.95
C MET A 39 14.12 -0.95 9.33
N HIS A 40 12.92 -0.60 9.73
CA HIS A 40 11.83 -1.50 10.04
C HIS A 40 10.74 -1.36 8.98
N CYS A 41 10.05 -2.47 8.70
CA CYS A 41 8.86 -2.44 7.88
C CYS A 41 7.79 -3.37 8.46
N ALA A 42 6.53 -3.00 8.24
CA ALA A 42 5.40 -3.87 8.50
C ALA A 42 4.37 -3.71 7.39
N ILE A 43 3.86 -4.85 6.92
CA ILE A 43 2.71 -4.88 6.01
C ILE A 43 1.49 -4.60 6.88
N LEU A 44 0.76 -3.55 6.55
CA LEU A 44 -0.49 -3.23 7.22
C LEU A 44 -1.64 -4.03 6.61
N GLU A 45 -1.78 -3.99 5.28
CA GLU A 45 -2.87 -4.70 4.60
C GLU A 45 -2.60 -4.98 3.12
N PHE A 46 -3.27 -6.01 2.60
CA PHE A 46 -3.39 -6.30 1.18
C PHE A 46 -4.85 -6.22 0.73
N ILE A 47 -5.19 -5.10 0.11
CA ILE A 47 -6.58 -4.78 -0.24
C ILE A 47 -6.84 -5.24 -1.67
N ARG A 48 -7.71 -6.23 -1.86
CA ARG A 48 -8.21 -6.58 -3.20
C ARG A 48 -9.24 -5.56 -3.65
N TYR A 49 -9.01 -4.91 -4.78
CA TYR A 49 -9.98 -4.04 -5.43
C TYR A 49 -11.24 -4.84 -5.79
N ARG A 50 -12.39 -4.35 -5.36
CA ARG A 50 -13.70 -4.85 -5.77
C ARG A 50 -14.37 -3.74 -6.56
N ALA A 51 -14.74 -4.03 -7.80
CA ALA A 51 -15.55 -3.11 -8.58
C ALA A 51 -16.84 -2.84 -7.79
N ASN A 52 -17.09 -1.56 -7.50
CA ASN A 52 -18.30 -1.15 -6.83
C ASN A 52 -19.47 -1.29 -7.82
N ARG A 53 -20.39 -2.22 -7.56
CA ARG A 53 -21.57 -2.43 -8.43
C ARG A 53 -22.59 -1.30 -8.27
N ASP A 54 -22.47 -0.47 -7.25
CA ASP A 54 -23.47 0.56 -6.91
C ASP A 54 -23.28 1.86 -7.73
N ILE A 55 -22.22 1.94 -8.55
CA ILE A 55 -21.92 3.11 -9.40
C ILE A 55 -22.23 2.81 -10.89
N LEU A 56 -22.48 1.55 -11.23
CA LEU A 56 -22.90 1.20 -12.59
C LEU A 56 -24.41 1.44 -12.71
N PRO A 57 -24.88 2.17 -13.74
CA PRO A 57 -26.31 2.26 -14.00
C PRO A 57 -26.89 0.84 -14.20
N PRO A 58 -28.20 0.64 -13.92
CA PRO A 58 -28.86 -0.63 -14.20
C PRO A 58 -28.56 -1.06 -15.64
N ARG A 59 -28.30 -2.35 -15.85
CA ARG A 59 -28.17 -2.87 -17.22
C ARG A 59 -29.58 -3.03 -17.78
N ASP A 60 -29.91 -2.20 -18.75
CA ASP A 60 -31.09 -2.32 -19.62
C ASP A 60 -31.10 -3.67 -20.37
#